data_AF-A0A4Y9JIG8-F1
#
_entry.id   AF-A0A4Y9JIG8-F1
#
_cell.length_a   1.000
_cell.length_b   1.000
_cell.length_c   1.000
_cell.angle_alpha   90.00
_cell.angle_beta   90.00
_cell.angle_gamma   90.00
#
_symmetry.space_group_name_H-M   'P 1'
#
loop_
_entity.id
_entity.type
_entity.pdbx_description
1 polymer ?
#
loop_
_entity_poly.entity_id
_entity_poly.type
_entity_poly.pdbx_seq_one_letter_code
_entity_poly.pdbx_strand_id
1 'polypeptide(L)'
;MKQGRNTTFEERVEIVNYTIAHDKDYQAAVETFGVSYQQVYSWVRKFEKNGSQGLLDRRGKGLDSKPHLTEAEELQLKIKQQEERIKYLEMEVGLLKKLDAIQRKNRR
;
A
#
# COMPACT_ATOMS: atom_id res chain seq x y z
N MET A 1 21.29 -15.72 4.50
CA MET A 1 21.29 -14.42 3.79
C MET A 1 21.92 -13.40 4.72
N LYS A 2 22.96 -12.66 4.29
CA LYS A 2 23.50 -11.55 5.10
C LYS A 2 22.42 -10.48 5.22
N GLN A 3 22.17 -10.00 6.43
CA GLN A 3 21.20 -8.94 6.69
C GLN A 3 21.66 -7.70 5.94
N GLY A 4 20.85 -7.22 4.98
CA GLY A 4 21.19 -6.06 4.17
C GLY A 4 21.33 -4.81 5.05
N ARG A 5 22.23 -3.90 4.67
CA ARG A 5 22.40 -2.60 5.33
C ARG A 5 21.06 -1.89 5.47
N ASN A 6 20.77 -1.37 6.65
CA ASN A 6 19.62 -0.51 6.87
C ASN A 6 19.86 0.83 6.17
N THR A 7 18.93 1.23 5.30
CA THR A 7 18.98 2.52 4.59
C THR A 7 17.75 3.36 4.91
N THR A 8 17.95 4.67 5.07
CA THR A 8 16.85 5.63 5.27
C THR A 8 16.11 5.92 3.96
N PHE A 9 14.99 6.64 4.03
CA PHE A 9 14.26 7.01 2.82
C PHE A 9 15.05 8.00 1.97
N GLU A 10 15.65 9.00 2.62
CA GLU A 10 16.47 10.03 1.99
C GLU A 10 17.68 9.42 1.29
N GLU A 11 18.37 8.48 1.97
CA GLU A 11 19.50 7.74 1.41
C GLU A 11 19.09 6.93 0.17
N ARG A 12 17.89 6.33 0.15
CA ARG A 12 17.39 5.61 -1.04
C ARG A 12 17.10 6.57 -2.20
N VAL A 13 16.57 7.76 -1.92
CA VAL A 13 16.33 8.78 -2.95
C VAL A 13 17.67 9.23 -3.54
N GLU A 14 18.68 9.47 -2.70
CA GLU A 14 20.03 9.82 -3.14
C GLU A 14 20.65 8.73 -4.01
N ILE A 15 20.62 7.46 -3.57
CA ILE A 15 21.14 6.31 -4.33
C ILE A 15 20.48 6.21 -5.70
N VAL A 16 19.15 6.37 -5.78
CA VAL A 16 18.42 6.28 -7.05
C VAL A 16 18.80 7.44 -7.97
N ASN A 17 18.84 8.66 -7.46
CA ASN A 17 19.21 9.84 -8.25
C ASN A 17 20.65 9.73 -8.77
N TYR A 18 21.58 9.28 -7.93
CA TYR A 18 22.94 8.98 -8.33
C TYR A 18 22.96 7.94 -9.44
N THR A 19 22.25 6.82 -9.28
CA THR A 19 22.23 5.74 -10.26
C THR A 19 21.68 6.19 -11.61
N ILE A 20 20.61 7.00 -11.62
CA ILE A 20 20.03 7.56 -12.85
C ILE A 20 20.98 8.55 -13.51
N ALA A 21 21.67 9.39 -12.73
CA ALA A 21 22.65 10.35 -13.24
C ALA A 21 23.90 9.68 -13.84
N HIS A 22 24.20 8.44 -13.44
CA HIS A 22 25.29 7.62 -13.97
C HIS A 22 24.77 6.60 -14.99
N ASP A 23 23.77 6.97 -15.81
CA ASP A 23 23.23 6.13 -16.89
C ASP A 23 22.79 4.71 -16.46
N LYS A 24 22.27 4.61 -15.24
CA LYS A 24 21.87 3.35 -14.59
C LYS A 24 23.03 2.38 -14.37
N ASP A 25 24.22 2.89 -14.07
CA ASP A 25 25.32 2.09 -13.57
C ASP A 25 25.05 1.63 -12.13
N TYR A 26 24.36 0.49 -12.03
CA TYR A 26 24.03 -0.14 -10.76
C TYR A 26 25.27 -0.66 -10.02
N GLN A 27 26.37 -1.00 -10.72
CA GLN A 27 27.59 -1.48 -10.05
C GLN A 27 28.29 -0.31 -9.36
N ALA A 28 28.42 0.83 -10.03
CA ALA A 28 28.93 2.05 -9.41
C ALA A 28 28.10 2.44 -8.17
N ALA A 29 26.78 2.33 -8.22
CA ALA A 29 25.92 2.61 -7.06
C ALA A 29 26.12 1.61 -5.90
N VAL A 30 26.36 0.33 -6.21
CA VAL A 30 26.67 -0.71 -5.21
C VAL A 30 27.98 -0.40 -4.49
N GLU A 31 29.01 -0.02 -5.24
CA GLU A 31 30.33 0.31 -4.70
C GLU A 31 30.30 1.59 -3.88
N THR A 32 29.66 2.65 -4.38
CA THR A 32 29.59 3.96 -3.71
C THR A 32 28.82 3.90 -2.39
N PHE A 33 27.70 3.19 -2.34
CA PHE A 33 26.79 3.23 -1.18
C PHE A 33 26.81 1.95 -0.32
N GLY A 34 27.51 0.90 -0.75
CA GLY A 34 27.61 -0.36 -0.01
C GLY A 34 26.26 -1.07 0.17
N VAL A 35 25.36 -0.93 -0.81
CA VAL A 35 24.04 -1.57 -0.86
C VAL A 35 24.04 -2.70 -1.89
N SER A 36 23.10 -3.64 -1.79
CA SER A 36 23.05 -4.73 -2.79
C SER A 36 22.53 -4.24 -4.14
N TYR A 37 23.04 -4.84 -5.21
CA TYR A 37 22.60 -4.57 -6.59
C TYR A 37 21.08 -4.69 -6.73
N GLN A 38 20.50 -5.74 -6.15
CA GLN A 38 19.08 -6.02 -6.24
C GLN A 38 18.23 -4.94 -5.54
N GLN A 39 18.73 -4.34 -4.46
CA GLN A 39 18.08 -3.21 -3.80
C GLN A 39 18.08 -1.98 -4.71
N VAL A 40 19.24 -1.60 -5.26
CA VAL A 40 19.35 -0.45 -6.16
C VAL A 40 18.44 -0.62 -7.37
N TYR A 41 18.49 -1.77 -8.03
CA TYR A 41 17.64 -2.09 -9.16
C TYR A 41 16.14 -1.98 -8.81
N SER A 42 15.73 -2.56 -7.67
CA SER A 42 14.33 -2.48 -7.20
C SER A 42 13.91 -1.05 -6.91
N TRP A 43 14.78 -0.24 -6.30
CA TRP A 43 14.51 1.16 -5.97
C TRP A 43 14.38 2.01 -7.24
N VAL A 44 15.33 1.93 -8.17
CA VAL A 44 15.27 2.65 -9.46
C VAL A 44 13.98 2.33 -10.21
N ARG A 45 13.63 1.04 -10.34
CA ARG A 45 12.38 0.64 -11.02
C ARG A 45 11.12 1.18 -10.32
N LYS A 46 11.09 1.19 -8.99
CA LYS A 46 9.95 1.74 -8.23
C LYS A 46 9.86 3.25 -8.36
N PHE A 47 11.00 3.92 -8.42
CA PHE A 47 11.11 5.36 -8.60
C PHE A 47 10.68 5.80 -9.99
N GLU A 48 11.10 5.10 -11.06
CA GLU A 48 10.63 5.39 -12.42
C GLU A 48 9.11 5.22 -12.55
N LYS A 49 8.53 4.24 -11.84
CA LYS A 49 7.09 3.98 -11.90
C LYS A 49 6.25 5.00 -11.10
N ASN A 50 6.69 5.37 -9.91
CA ASN A 50 5.86 6.11 -8.95
C ASN A 50 6.57 7.33 -8.31
N GLY A 51 7.71 7.76 -8.85
CA GLY A 51 8.57 8.77 -8.25
C GLY A 51 9.11 8.36 -6.88
N SER A 52 9.51 9.35 -6.07
CA SER A 52 10.00 9.16 -4.70
C SER A 52 9.02 8.38 -3.81
N GLN A 53 7.72 8.50 -4.06
CA GLN A 53 6.66 7.76 -3.34
C GLN A 53 6.77 6.25 -3.49
N GLY A 54 7.38 5.76 -4.59
CA GLY A 54 7.65 4.35 -4.81
C GLY A 54 8.70 3.75 -3.86
N LEU A 55 9.53 4.59 -3.21
CA LEU A 55 10.61 4.15 -2.31
C LEU A 55 10.17 4.00 -0.85
N LEU A 56 8.97 4.48 -0.51
CA LEU A 56 8.40 4.35 0.83
C LEU A 56 8.11 2.89 1.16
N ASP A 57 8.49 2.45 2.37
CA ASP A 57 8.11 1.14 2.87
C ASP A 57 6.63 1.15 3.29
N ARG A 58 5.83 0.36 2.56
CA ARG A 58 4.38 0.24 2.77
C ARG A 58 3.95 -1.18 3.17
N ARG A 59 4.90 -2.03 3.56
CA ARG A 59 4.57 -3.37 4.08
C ARG A 59 3.65 -3.23 5.30
N GLY A 60 2.55 -3.98 5.30
CA GLY A 60 1.54 -3.93 6.36
C GLY A 60 0.65 -2.67 6.36
N LYS A 61 0.76 -1.77 5.37
CA LYS A 61 -0.08 -0.57 5.26
C LYS A 61 -1.05 -0.73 4.08
N GLY A 62 -2.33 -0.43 4.29
CA GLY A 62 -3.37 -0.55 3.27
C GLY A 62 -3.31 0.56 2.22
N LEU A 63 -4.17 0.47 1.20
CA LEU A 63 -4.29 1.46 0.11
C LEU A 63 -4.60 2.86 0.65
N ASP A 64 -5.32 2.95 1.76
CA ASP A 64 -5.62 4.16 2.53
C ASP A 64 -4.38 4.97 2.94
N SER A 65 -3.21 4.33 3.03
CA SER A 65 -1.95 4.98 3.36
C SER A 65 -1.22 5.61 2.16
N LYS A 66 -1.77 5.52 0.95
CA LYS A 66 -1.21 6.17 -0.23
C LYS A 66 -1.58 7.67 -0.27
N PRO A 67 -0.60 8.57 -0.44
CA PRO A 67 -0.88 10.01 -0.53
C PRO A 67 -1.57 10.41 -1.85
N HIS A 68 -1.35 9.64 -2.92
CA HIS A 68 -2.03 9.79 -4.20
C HIS A 68 -2.48 8.40 -4.66
N LEU A 69 -3.79 8.19 -4.63
CA LEU A 69 -4.42 7.02 -5.22
C LEU A 69 -4.65 7.30 -6.70
N THR A 70 -4.57 6.25 -7.53
CA THR A 70 -5.13 6.35 -8.88
C THR A 70 -6.64 6.32 -8.78
N GLU A 71 -7.36 6.84 -9.78
CA GLU A 71 -8.84 6.80 -9.80
C GLU A 71 -9.38 5.38 -9.58
N ALA A 72 -8.74 4.37 -10.17
CA ALA A 72 -9.11 2.97 -9.96
C ALA A 72 -8.92 2.51 -8.50
N GLU A 73 -7.86 2.96 -7.82
CA GLU A 73 -7.61 2.63 -6.41
C GLU A 73 -8.57 3.35 -5.46
N GLU A 74 -8.94 4.60 -5.76
CA GLU A 74 -9.99 5.33 -5.03
C GLU A 74 -11.35 4.63 -5.16
N LEU A 75 -11.70 4.21 -6.38
CA LEU A 75 -12.92 3.45 -6.64
C LEU A 75 -12.93 2.12 -5.88
N GLN A 76 -11.82 1.39 -5.84
CA GLN A 76 -11.71 0.16 -5.05
C GLN A 76 -11.93 0.40 -3.56
N LEU A 77 -11.37 1.48 -3.01
CA LEU A 77 -11.58 1.84 -1.61
C LEU A 77 -13.05 2.16 -1.34
N LYS A 78 -13.70 2.90 -2.26
CA LYS A 78 -15.12 3.24 -2.16
C LYS A 78 -16.02 2.01 -2.26
N ILE A 79 -15.73 1.08 -3.17
CA ILE A 79 -16.45 -0.19 -3.29
C ILE A 79 -16.36 -0.96 -1.97
N LYS A 80 -15.16 -1.10 -1.40
CA LYS A 80 -14.96 -1.78 -0.12
C LYS A 80 -15.78 -1.13 1.01
N GLN A 81 -15.74 0.20 1.12
CA GLN A 81 -16.54 0.93 2.12
C GLN A 81 -18.04 0.71 1.93
N GLN A 82 -18.51 0.67 0.68
CA GLN A 82 -19.92 0.41 0.37
C GLN A 82 -20.32 -1.03 0.71
N GLU A 83 -19.48 -2.02 0.40
CA GLU A 83 -19.72 -3.43 0.76
C GLU A 83 -19.81 -3.61 2.29
N GLU A 84 -18.93 -2.98 3.06
CA GLU A 84 -18.99 -2.97 4.52
C GLU A 84 -20.29 -2.35 5.03
N ARG A 85 -20.73 -1.24 4.42
CA ARG A 85 -22.00 -0.60 4.76
C ARG A 85 -23.21 -1.46 4.41
N ILE A 86 -23.22 -2.12 3.26
CA ILE A 86 -24.28 -3.04 2.84
C ILE A 86 -24.37 -4.18 3.85
N LYS A 87 -23.25 -4.82 4.17
CA LYS A 87 -23.19 -5.91 5.15
C LYS A 87 -23.75 -5.48 6.52
N TYR A 88 -23.39 -4.28 6.99
CA TYR A 88 -23.94 -3.73 8.23
C TYR A 88 -25.47 -3.57 8.16
N LEU A 89 -25.99 -2.98 7.08
CA LEU A 89 -27.42 -2.76 6.90
C LEU A 89 -28.20 -4.08 6.77
N GLU A 90 -27.63 -5.08 6.10
CA GLU A 90 -28.22 -6.42 6.01
C GLU A 90 -28.35 -7.07 7.39
N MET A 91 -27.34 -6.91 8.25
CA MET A 91 -27.40 -7.37 9.63
C MET A 91 -28.50 -6.64 10.41
N GLU A 92 -28.61 -5.31 10.28
CA GLU A 92 -29.64 -4.50 10.94
C GLU A 92 -31.05 -4.92 10.50
N VAL A 93 -31.29 -5.09 9.20
CA VAL A 93 -32.54 -5.63 8.66
C VAL A 93 -32.82 -7.03 9.19
N GLY A 94 -31.80 -7.89 9.27
CA GLY A 94 -31.91 -9.23 9.85
C GLY A 94 -32.34 -9.22 11.32
N LEU A 95 -31.80 -8.29 12.12
CA LEU A 95 -32.17 -8.11 13.53
C LEU A 95 -33.61 -7.60 13.66
N LEU A 96 -34.01 -6.61 12.86
CA LEU A 96 -35.38 -6.08 12.87
C LEU A 96 -36.42 -7.16 12.52
N LYS A 97 -36.14 -7.99 11.52
CA LYS A 97 -37.01 -9.14 11.17
C LYS A 97 -37.17 -10.13 12.32
N LYS A 98 -36.08 -10.42 13.06
CA LYS A 98 -36.15 -11.29 14.25
C LYS A 98 -36.97 -10.66 15.38
N LEU A 99 -36.84 -9.36 15.59
CA LEU A 99 -37.58 -8.63 16.62
C LEU A 99 -39.09 -8.63 16.32
N ASP A 100 -39.49 -8.36 15.09
CA ASP A 100 -40.90 -8.42 14.67
C ASP A 100 -41.48 -9.84 14.83
N ALA A 101 -40.72 -10.88 14.48
CA ALA A 101 -41.15 -12.26 14.68
C ALA A 101 -41.42 -12.60 16.17
N ILE A 102 -40.57 -12.13 17.09
CA ILE A 102 -40.76 -12.30 18.54
C ILE A 102 -41.99 -11.55 19.02
N GLN A 103 -42.16 -10.29 18.60
CA GLN A 103 -43.33 -9.48 18.97
C GLN A 103 -44.64 -10.11 18.50
N ARG A 104 -44.68 -10.66 17.28
CA ARG A 104 -45.85 -11.38 16.76
C ARG A 104 -46.15 -12.65 17.55
N LYS A 105 -45.13 -13.38 17.99
CA LYS A 105 -45.28 -14.58 18.83
C LYS A 105 -45.85 -14.23 20.21
N ASN A 106 -45.40 -13.15 20.82
CA ASN A 106 -45.86 -12.72 22.15
C ASN A 106 -47.27 -12.10 22.16
N ARG A 107 -47.81 -11.74 20.99
CA ARG A 107 -49.18 -11.21 20.84
C ARG A 107 -50.24 -12.30 20.62
N ARG A 108 -49.83 -13.55 20.45
CA ARG A 108 -50.71 -14.73 20.34
C ARG A 108 -50.71 -15.48 21.66
#